data_AF-A0A439KZY0-F1
#
_entry.id   AF-A0A439KZY0-F1
#
_cell.length_a   1.000
_cell.length_b   1.000
_cell.length_c   1.000
_cell.angle_alpha   90.00
_cell.angle_beta   90.00
_cell.angle_gamma   90.00
#
_symmetry.space_group_name_H-M   'P 1'
#
loop_
_entity.id
_entity.type
_entity.pdbx_description
1 polymer ?
#
loop_
_entity_poly.entity_id
_entity_poly.type
_entity_poly.pdbx_seq_one_letter_code
_entity_poly.pdbx_strand_id
1 'polypeptide(L)'
;MNVSRQQAAVSDDAGSGAARGPRARTRRLMLETATRLMQAGATPSVSEVAEAAEVSRATAYRYFPSQTALVQAVVDEGLGPILTWKSASTDPE
;
A
#
# COMPACT_ATOMS: atom_id res chain seq x y z
N MET A 1 -14.87 40.29 -5.08
CA MET A 1 -15.10 39.09 -5.93
C MET A 1 -14.88 37.87 -5.07
N ASN A 2 -15.98 37.24 -4.72
CA ASN A 2 -16.16 36.13 -3.80
C ASN A 2 -15.96 34.79 -4.52
N VAL A 3 -14.80 34.17 -4.35
CA VAL A 3 -14.58 32.79 -4.77
C VAL A 3 -14.97 31.83 -3.64
N SER A 4 -16.28 31.55 -3.59
CA SER A 4 -16.80 30.33 -2.97
C SER A 4 -16.25 29.13 -3.73
N ARG A 5 -15.14 28.54 -3.26
CA ARG A 5 -14.75 27.20 -3.69
C ARG A 5 -15.24 26.21 -2.64
N GLN A 6 -16.39 25.63 -2.98
CA GLN A 6 -17.01 24.47 -2.36
C GLN A 6 -15.94 23.42 -1.99
N GLN A 7 -15.84 23.13 -0.69
CA GLN A 7 -15.16 21.94 -0.19
C GLN A 7 -15.97 20.73 -0.68
N ALA A 8 -15.50 20.11 -1.76
CA ALA A 8 -15.91 18.76 -2.09
C ALA A 8 -15.25 17.83 -1.06
N ALA A 9 -16.07 17.30 -0.16
CA ALA A 9 -15.72 16.27 0.79
C ALA A 9 -15.13 15.07 0.03
N VAL A 10 -13.80 14.96 0.01
CA VAL A 10 -13.16 13.67 -0.22
C VAL A 10 -13.27 12.92 1.09
N SER A 11 -14.18 11.94 1.10
CA SER A 11 -14.34 11.00 2.19
C SER A 11 -12.98 10.37 2.47
N ASP A 12 -12.47 10.66 3.66
CA ASP A 12 -11.28 10.07 4.24
C ASP A 12 -11.61 8.62 4.60
N ASP A 13 -11.55 7.72 3.61
CA ASP A 13 -11.39 6.29 3.85
C ASP A 13 -9.89 5.99 3.94
N ALA A 14 -9.19 6.69 4.83
CA ALA A 14 -7.89 6.26 5.30
C ALA A 14 -8.10 4.92 6.01
N GLY A 15 -7.76 3.84 5.30
CA GLY A 15 -7.90 2.44 5.66
C GLY A 15 -7.41 2.07 7.06
N SER A 16 -8.20 2.40 8.07
CA SER A 16 -7.93 2.15 9.49
C SER A 16 -8.83 1.06 10.06
N GLY A 17 -9.20 0.10 9.21
CA GLY A 17 -9.53 -1.25 9.63
C GLY A 17 -8.29 -2.13 9.52
N ALA A 18 -7.18 -1.79 10.21
CA ALA A 18 -6.01 -2.66 10.28
C ALA A 18 -6.49 -4.03 10.80
N ALA A 19 -6.71 -4.96 9.86
CA ALA A 19 -7.31 -6.24 10.15
C ALA A 19 -6.48 -6.88 11.27
N ARG A 20 -7.07 -7.09 12.43
CA ARG A 20 -6.37 -7.71 13.55
C ARG A 20 -6.50 -9.22 13.40
N GLY A 21 -5.37 -9.92 13.30
CA GLY A 21 -5.35 -11.38 13.30
C GLY A 21 -4.25 -12.02 12.43
N PRO A 22 -4.14 -13.36 12.44
CA PRO A 22 -3.17 -14.11 11.64
C PRO A 22 -3.20 -13.75 10.16
N ARG A 23 -4.40 -13.55 9.60
CA ARG A 23 -4.61 -13.21 8.18
C ARG A 23 -3.89 -11.92 7.77
N ALA A 24 -3.98 -10.88 8.60
CA ALA A 24 -3.33 -9.61 8.33
C ALA A 24 -1.82 -9.66 8.51
N ARG A 25 -1.32 -10.44 9.49
CA ARG A 25 0.12 -10.67 9.68
C ARG A 25 0.74 -11.29 8.43
N THR A 26 0.10 -12.33 7.86
CA THR A 26 0.59 -12.94 6.61
C THR A 26 0.53 -11.97 5.43
N ARG A 27 -0.55 -11.19 5.28
CA ARG A 27 -0.62 -10.18 4.22
C ARG A 27 0.50 -9.15 4.34
N ARG A 28 0.75 -8.66 5.55
CA ARG A 28 1.81 -7.69 5.85
C ARG A 28 3.20 -8.27 5.55
N LEU A 29 3.48 -9.49 6.01
CA LEU A 29 4.74 -10.18 5.72
C LEU A 29 5.00 -10.29 4.20
N MET A 30 3.99 -10.70 3.44
CA MET A 30 4.08 -10.77 1.97
C MET A 30 4.36 -9.40 1.34
N LEU A 31 3.73 -8.34 1.85
CA LEU A 31 3.91 -6.97 1.36
C LEU A 31 5.31 -6.42 1.68
N GLU A 32 5.80 -6.65 2.89
CA GLU A 32 7.16 -6.26 3.33
C GLU A 32 8.23 -6.98 2.49
N THR A 33 8.07 -8.29 2.25
CA THR A 33 8.98 -9.06 1.40
C THR A 33 8.98 -8.56 -0.04
N ALA A 34 7.81 -8.28 -0.62
CA ALA A 34 7.70 -7.73 -1.97
C ALA A 34 8.40 -6.36 -2.08
N THR A 35 8.16 -5.49 -1.08
CA THR A 35 8.79 -4.17 -1.00
C THR A 35 10.31 -4.28 -0.97
N ARG A 36 10.86 -5.18 -0.15
CA ARG A 36 12.31 -5.43 -0.07
C ARG A 36 12.89 -5.90 -1.41
N LEU A 37 12.22 -6.82 -2.10
CA LEU A 37 12.67 -7.32 -3.40
C LEU A 37 12.65 -6.22 -4.47
N MET A 38 11.60 -5.38 -4.47
CA MET A 38 11.51 -4.24 -5.40
C MET A 38 12.56 -3.17 -5.12
N GLN A 39 12.86 -2.88 -3.85
CA GLN A 39 13.95 -1.98 -3.47
C GLN A 39 15.33 -2.51 -3.89
N ALA A 40 15.49 -3.83 -4.00
CA ALA A 40 16.70 -4.46 -4.55
C ALA A 40 16.75 -4.44 -6.10
N GLY A 41 15.79 -3.80 -6.76
CA GLY A 41 15.71 -3.68 -8.22
C GLY A 41 15.04 -4.86 -8.93
N ALA A 42 14.45 -5.80 -8.19
CA ALA A 42 13.72 -6.93 -8.78
C ALA A 42 12.26 -6.56 -9.09
N THR A 43 11.65 -7.26 -10.04
CA THR A 43 10.21 -7.21 -10.32
C THR A 43 9.58 -8.57 -9.98
N PRO A 44 9.36 -8.88 -8.69
CA PRO A 44 9.01 -10.22 -8.27
C PRO A 44 7.57 -10.59 -8.64
N SER A 45 7.36 -11.86 -8.99
CA SER A 45 6.07 -12.51 -9.10
C SER A 45 5.50 -12.85 -7.72
N VAL A 46 4.19 -13.13 -7.65
CA VAL A 46 3.54 -13.56 -6.40
C VAL A 46 4.19 -14.83 -5.82
N SER A 47 4.62 -15.76 -6.68
CA SER A 47 5.29 -16.99 -6.27
C SER A 47 6.69 -16.76 -5.71
N GLU A 48 7.47 -15.83 -6.28
CA GLU A 48 8.81 -15.51 -5.78
C GLU A 48 8.73 -14.80 -4.43
N VAL A 49 7.74 -13.91 -4.24
CA VAL A 49 7.48 -13.31 -2.93
C VAL A 49 7.04 -14.38 -1.92
N ALA A 50 6.19 -15.33 -2.34
CA ALA A 50 5.73 -16.41 -1.47
C ALA A 50 6.90 -17.27 -0.97
N GLU A 51 7.81 -17.63 -1.87
CA GLU A 51 9.03 -18.36 -1.56
C GLU A 51 9.94 -17.57 -0.60
N ALA A 52 10.21 -16.31 -0.90
CA ALA A 52 11.05 -15.45 -0.07
C ALA A 52 10.42 -15.10 1.30
N ALA A 53 9.10 -15.21 1.42
CA ALA A 53 8.34 -15.00 2.66
C ALA A 53 8.05 -16.30 3.42
N GLU A 54 8.49 -17.45 2.92
CA GLU A 54 8.20 -18.78 3.48
C GLU A 54 6.69 -19.06 3.62
N VAL A 55 5.90 -18.56 2.67
CA VAL A 55 4.45 -18.75 2.59
C VAL A 55 4.13 -19.65 1.38
N SER A 56 3.20 -20.60 1.56
CA SER A 56 2.77 -21.43 0.42
C SER A 56 2.17 -20.57 -0.70
N ARG A 57 2.43 -20.94 -1.97
CA ARG A 57 1.87 -20.26 -3.15
C ARG A 57 0.35 -20.11 -3.06
N ALA A 58 -0.37 -21.18 -2.67
CA ALA A 58 -1.83 -21.15 -2.51
C ALA A 58 -2.27 -20.11 -1.48
N THR A 59 -1.53 -19.95 -0.37
CA THR A 59 -1.81 -18.91 0.62
C THR A 59 -1.51 -17.53 0.07
N ALA A 60 -0.39 -17.34 -0.64
CA ALA A 60 -0.03 -16.08 -1.28
C ALA A 60 -1.09 -15.60 -2.28
N TYR A 61 -1.56 -16.46 -3.18
CA TYR A 61 -2.59 -16.11 -4.16
C TYR A 61 -3.95 -15.76 -3.53
N ARG A 62 -4.24 -16.21 -2.30
CA ARG A 62 -5.43 -15.79 -1.52
C ARG A 62 -5.34 -14.36 -0.98
N TYR A 63 -4.15 -13.75 -0.99
CA TYR A 63 -3.93 -12.36 -0.59
C TYR A 63 -3.63 -11.46 -1.79
N PHE A 64 -2.84 -11.96 -2.73
CA PHE A 64 -2.41 -11.26 -3.93
C PHE A 64 -2.71 -12.14 -5.15
N PRO A 65 -3.91 -12.02 -5.75
CA PRO A 65 -4.34 -12.91 -6.83
C PRO A 65 -3.53 -12.72 -8.12
N SER A 66 -2.82 -11.60 -8.26
CA SER A 66 -1.97 -11.30 -9.42
C SER A 66 -0.75 -10.48 -9.01
N GLN A 67 0.27 -10.46 -9.88
CA GLN A 67 1.43 -9.58 -9.70
C GLN A 67 1.01 -8.11 -9.69
N THR A 68 0.06 -7.72 -10.54
CA THR A 68 -0.48 -6.36 -10.55
C THR A 68 -1.06 -5.96 -9.21
N ALA A 69 -1.87 -6.82 -8.58
CA ALA A 69 -2.46 -6.56 -7.27
C ALA A 69 -1.39 -6.42 -6.17
N LEU A 70 -0.30 -7.20 -6.27
CA LEU A 70 0.84 -7.07 -5.37
C LEU A 70 1.56 -5.73 -5.56
N VAL A 71 1.87 -5.35 -6.80
CA VAL A 71 2.55 -4.09 -7.12
C VAL A 71 1.71 -2.90 -6.70
N GLN A 72 0.40 -2.91 -6.96
CA GLN A 72 -0.52 -1.86 -6.50
C GLN A 72 -0.44 -1.68 -4.99
N ALA A 73 -0.50 -2.78 -4.22
CA ALA A 73 -0.40 -2.69 -2.77
C ALA A 73 0.95 -2.14 -2.27
N VAL A 74 2.07 -2.47 -2.94
CA VAL A 74 3.39 -1.91 -2.61
C VAL A 74 3.43 -0.40 -2.89
N VAL A 75 2.87 0.01 -4.03
CA VAL A 75 2.80 1.42 -4.43
C VAL A 75 1.92 2.22 -3.46
N ASP A 76 0.75 1.70 -3.11
CA ASP A 76 -0.16 2.34 -2.17
C ASP A 76 0.49 2.56 -0.79
N GLU A 77 1.21 1.54 -0.29
CA GLU A 77 1.94 1.63 0.98
C GLU A 77 3.11 2.64 0.90
N GLY A 78 3.87 2.61 -0.19
CA GLY A 78 5.03 3.48 -0.37
C GLY A 78 4.69 4.94 -0.63
N LEU A 79 3.58 5.21 -1.33
CA LEU A 79 3.14 6.57 -1.68
C LEU A 79 2.19 7.18 -0.65
N GLY A 80 1.58 6.39 0.24
CA GLY A 80 0.68 6.88 1.29
C GLY A 80 1.21 8.12 2.03
N PRO A 81 2.46 8.15 2.50
CA PRO A 81 3.03 9.32 3.17
C PRO A 81 3.13 10.57 2.28
N ILE A 82 3.40 10.39 0.99
CA ILE A 82 3.52 11.49 0.03
C ILE A 82 2.12 12.06 -0.29
N LEU A 83 1.14 11.18 -0.48
CA LEU A 83 -0.23 11.57 -0.82
C LEU A 83 -0.98 12.21 0.35
N THR A 84 -0.60 11.88 1.59
CA THR A 84 -1.22 12.44 2.81
C THR A 84 -0.51 13.68 3.34
N TRP A 85 0.64 14.04 2.77
CA TRP A 85 1.38 15.21 3.17
C TRP A 85 0.61 16.50 2.89
N LYS A 86 0.49 17.36 3.91
CA LYS A 86 -0.04 18.73 3.80
C LYS A 86 1.05 19.73 4.21
N SER A 87 1.37 20.67 3.32
CA SER A 87 2.24 21.81 3.65
C SER A 87 1.64 22.64 4.77
N ALA A 88 2.42 22.90 5.83
CA ALA A 88 2.02 23.79 6.91
C ALA A 88 2.20 25.29 6.56
N SER A 89 2.76 25.63 5.40
CA SER A 89 2.98 27.02 4.99
C SER A 89 1.70 27.62 4.40
N THR A 90 0.90 28.25 5.26
CA THR A 90 0.12 29.42 4.85
C THR A 90 1.05 30.61 4.97
N ASP A 91 1.84 30.87 3.92
CA ASP A 91 2.65 32.08 3.87
C ASP A 91 2.36 32.81 2.56
N PRO A 92 1.33 33.67 2.54
CA PRO A 92 1.33 34.83 1.66
C PRO A 92 2.12 35.94 2.37
N GLU A 93 3.18 36.43 1.73
CA GLU A 93 3.83 37.69 2.10
C GLU A 93 2.83 38.84 2.30
#